data_AF-A0A946TK37-F1
#
_entry.id   AF-A0A946TK37-F1
#
_cell.length_a   1.000
_cell.length_b   1.000
_cell.length_c   1.000
_cell.angle_alpha   90.00
_cell.angle_beta   90.00
_cell.angle_gamma   90.00
#
_symmetry.space_group_name_H-M   'P 1'
#
loop_
_entity.id
_entity.type
_entity.pdbx_description
1 polymer ?
#
loop_
_entity_poly.entity_id
_entity_poly.type
_entity_poly.pdbx_seq_one_letter_code
_entity_poly.pdbx_strand_id
1 'polypeptide(L)'
;MKPTTHQSLLVRSLEKLTSLTYIQLFLLWTFLVLLFAFGYFSFASIGDIAHHGPSEMVGINNPWVRFFNGLYYSIITATSTGYGDITPRGFSKALASIQSISALFVFAVFVTKLVAHRQEVALHQVHRLTFEDVFHNIREGLFIIRKDFDGLIERANNHNKLDEEDWDTLVIAYKQAQSLINEIPDFYNEDNNLYTLDARREQLLHEAVHRTLHRINILLDTLSRNNIQWQEHDISMEELATLIRVVEKTTPKWQESSPYHQKEAFIDILEAKEKVAMRIANTL
;
A
#
# COMPACT_ATOMS: atom_id res chain seq x y z
N MET A 1 0.18 -11.02 -33.04
CA MET A 1 0.22 -12.12 -32.05
C MET A 1 -1.14 -12.82 -32.04
N LYS A 2 -1.21 -14.09 -32.44
CA LYS A 2 -2.46 -14.87 -32.44
C LYS A 2 -2.76 -15.37 -31.02
N PRO A 3 -4.03 -15.34 -30.54
CA PRO A 3 -4.36 -15.86 -29.23
C PRO A 3 -4.33 -17.40 -29.26
N THR A 4 -3.54 -17.99 -28.37
CA THR A 4 -3.41 -19.44 -28.18
C THR A 4 -4.73 -20.01 -27.64
N THR A 5 -5.55 -20.50 -28.56
CA THR A 5 -6.90 -21.00 -28.31
C THR A 5 -6.82 -22.48 -27.92
N HIS A 6 -6.39 -22.77 -26.69
CA HIS A 6 -6.62 -24.05 -26.00
C HIS A 6 -6.32 -23.91 -24.50
N GLN A 7 -6.94 -22.94 -23.82
CA GLN A 7 -7.08 -23.07 -22.37
C GLN A 7 -8.00 -24.25 -22.10
N SER A 8 -7.52 -25.25 -21.35
CA SER A 8 -8.30 -26.44 -21.01
C SER A 8 -9.58 -26.03 -20.28
N LEU A 9 -10.68 -26.79 -20.46
CA LEU A 9 -11.96 -26.52 -19.80
C LEU A 9 -11.82 -26.39 -18.27
N LEU A 10 -10.83 -27.06 -17.69
CA LEU A 10 -10.47 -26.96 -16.28
C LEU A 10 -9.94 -25.57 -15.94
N VAL A 11 -8.99 -25.02 -16.71
CA VAL A 11 -8.45 -23.68 -16.47
C VAL A 11 -9.55 -22.62 -16.52
N ARG A 12 -10.43 -22.68 -17.54
CA ARG A 12 -11.58 -21.77 -17.63
C ARG A 12 -12.55 -21.91 -16.47
N SER A 13 -12.78 -23.13 -15.98
CA SER A 13 -13.64 -23.38 -14.83
C SER A 13 -13.03 -22.84 -13.54
N LEU A 14 -11.71 -22.97 -13.38
CA LEU A 14 -10.96 -22.41 -12.25
C LEU A 14 -10.98 -20.88 -12.27
N GLU A 15 -10.70 -20.25 -13.41
CA GLU A 15 -10.78 -18.79 -13.59
C GLU A 15 -12.19 -18.26 -13.29
N LYS A 16 -13.22 -18.96 -13.76
CA LYS A 16 -14.61 -18.58 -13.46
C LYS A 16 -14.91 -18.71 -11.96
N LEU A 17 -14.45 -19.77 -11.31
CA LEU A 17 -14.68 -19.99 -9.87
C LEU A 17 -13.99 -18.92 -9.02
N THR A 18 -12.76 -18.52 -9.34
CA THR A 18 -12.04 -17.46 -8.61
C THR A 18 -12.66 -16.07 -8.83
N SER A 19 -13.30 -15.84 -9.98
CA SER A 19 -14.01 -14.59 -10.29
C SER A 19 -15.33 -14.40 -9.52
N LEU A 20 -15.95 -15.46 -8.99
CA LEU A 20 -17.23 -15.39 -8.28
C LEU A 20 -17.15 -14.55 -6.99
N THR A 21 -18.19 -13.78 -6.68
CA THR A 21 -18.25 -13.01 -5.43
C THR A 21 -18.32 -13.91 -4.20
N TYR A 22 -18.03 -13.37 -3.01
CA TYR A 22 -18.14 -14.11 -1.74
C TYR A 22 -19.52 -14.73 -1.54
N ILE A 23 -20.57 -13.96 -1.86
CA ILE A 23 -21.96 -14.43 -1.78
C ILE A 23 -22.20 -15.57 -2.76
N GLN A 24 -21.69 -15.47 -3.99
CA GLN A 24 -21.84 -16.53 -4.99
C GLN A 24 -21.10 -17.81 -4.59
N LEU A 25 -19.89 -17.71 -4.03
CA LEU A 25 -19.14 -18.86 -3.52
C LEU A 25 -19.85 -19.53 -2.34
N PHE A 26 -20.37 -18.73 -1.40
CA PHE A 26 -21.17 -19.24 -0.28
C PHE A 26 -22.43 -19.96 -0.77
N LEU A 27 -23.19 -19.33 -1.68
CA LEU A 27 -24.38 -19.93 -2.27
C LEU A 27 -24.06 -21.20 -3.06
N LEU A 28 -22.93 -21.24 -3.78
CA LEU A 28 -22.46 -22.44 -4.48
C LEU A 28 -22.17 -23.58 -3.51
N TRP A 29 -21.48 -23.29 -2.40
CA TRP A 29 -21.20 -24.28 -1.36
C TRP A 29 -22.49 -24.79 -0.70
N THR A 30 -23.42 -23.90 -0.33
CA THR A 30 -24.74 -24.27 0.23
C THR A 30 -25.55 -25.09 -0.77
N PHE A 31 -25.56 -24.70 -2.04
CA PHE A 31 -26.23 -25.45 -3.10
C PHE A 31 -25.64 -26.86 -3.25
N LEU A 32 -24.31 -27.00 -3.19
CA LEU A 32 -23.64 -28.30 -3.23
C LEU A 32 -24.09 -29.17 -2.05
N VAL A 33 -24.10 -28.63 -0.82
CA VAL A 33 -24.62 -29.36 0.36
C VAL A 33 -26.06 -29.82 0.14
N LEU A 34 -26.95 -28.94 -0.34
CA LEU A 34 -28.35 -29.31 -0.60
C LEU A 34 -28.50 -30.37 -1.71
N LEU A 35 -27.69 -30.27 -2.77
CA LEU A 35 -27.69 -31.21 -3.88
C LEU A 35 -27.28 -32.62 -3.42
N PHE A 36 -26.21 -32.71 -2.63
CA PHE A 36 -25.74 -33.99 -2.09
C PHE A 36 -26.68 -34.54 -1.01
N ALA A 37 -27.24 -33.68 -0.15
CA ALA A 37 -28.30 -34.05 0.79
C ALA A 37 -29.50 -34.70 0.07
N PHE A 38 -29.93 -34.10 -1.05
CA PHE A 38 -30.98 -34.68 -1.89
C PHE A 38 -30.55 -36.00 -2.54
N GLY A 39 -29.29 -36.12 -2.94
CA GLY A 39 -28.72 -37.38 -3.43
C GLY A 39 -28.77 -38.51 -2.40
N TYR A 40 -28.37 -38.23 -1.15
CA TYR A 40 -28.47 -39.22 -0.06
C TYR A 40 -29.91 -39.57 0.28
N PHE A 41 -30.80 -38.58 0.32
CA PHE A 41 -32.22 -38.79 0.54
C PHE A 41 -32.84 -39.68 -0.56
N SER A 42 -32.46 -39.45 -1.82
CA SER A 42 -32.91 -40.25 -2.96
C SER A 42 -32.41 -41.69 -2.86
N PHE A 43 -31.12 -41.89 -2.53
CA PHE A 43 -30.57 -43.23 -2.29
C PHE A 43 -31.19 -43.93 -1.09
N ALA A 44 -31.70 -43.21 -0.08
CA ALA A 44 -32.38 -43.82 1.06
C ALA A 44 -33.89 -44.09 0.82
N SER A 45 -34.48 -43.53 -0.25
CA SER A 45 -35.93 -43.56 -0.47
C SER A 45 -36.38 -44.43 -1.64
N ILE A 46 -35.52 -44.70 -2.63
CA ILE A 46 -35.87 -45.46 -3.83
C ILE A 46 -35.69 -46.96 -3.58
N GLY A 47 -36.79 -47.73 -3.62
CA GLY A 47 -36.89 -49.15 -3.21
C GLY A 47 -35.66 -50.03 -3.49
N ASP A 48 -35.35 -50.31 -4.74
CA ASP A 48 -34.26 -51.24 -5.10
C ASP A 48 -32.85 -50.69 -4.81
N ILE A 49 -32.71 -49.38 -4.67
CA ILE A 49 -31.42 -48.69 -4.46
C ILE A 49 -31.22 -48.31 -2.98
N ALA A 50 -32.26 -48.49 -2.16
CA ALA A 50 -32.31 -48.11 -0.73
C ALA A 50 -31.12 -48.66 0.07
N HIS A 51 -30.67 -49.87 -0.27
CA HIS A 51 -29.54 -50.53 0.39
C HIS A 51 -28.17 -49.85 0.15
N HIS A 52 -28.09 -48.93 -0.81
CA HIS A 52 -26.92 -48.08 -1.07
C HIS A 52 -27.00 -46.70 -0.40
N GLY A 53 -28.09 -46.40 0.33
CA GLY A 53 -28.20 -45.17 1.13
C GLY A 53 -27.28 -45.19 2.38
N PRO A 54 -27.01 -44.02 2.98
CA PRO A 54 -26.28 -43.97 4.25
C PRO A 54 -26.95 -44.77 5.37
N SER A 55 -26.15 -45.26 6.32
CA SER A 55 -26.62 -46.01 7.49
C SER A 55 -27.64 -45.21 8.30
N GLU A 56 -28.47 -45.89 9.07
CA GLU A 56 -29.52 -45.28 9.91
C GLU A 56 -30.65 -44.56 9.15
N MET A 57 -30.50 -44.22 7.86
CA MET A 57 -31.56 -43.55 7.08
C MET A 57 -32.56 -44.52 6.44
N VAL A 58 -32.10 -45.70 6.02
CA VAL A 58 -32.90 -46.69 5.27
C VAL A 58 -34.08 -47.24 6.07
N GLY A 59 -33.97 -47.29 7.41
CA GLY A 59 -34.99 -47.82 8.32
C GLY A 59 -36.03 -46.81 8.84
N ILE A 60 -35.90 -45.52 8.53
CA ILE A 60 -36.76 -44.47 9.09
C ILE A 60 -38.04 -44.36 8.26
N ASN A 61 -39.25 -44.54 8.78
CA ASN A 61 -40.46 -44.46 7.92
C ASN A 61 -40.90 -43.02 7.55
N ASN A 62 -40.45 -42.00 8.30
CA ASN A 62 -40.85 -40.61 8.08
C ASN A 62 -39.94 -39.91 7.04
N PRO A 63 -40.47 -39.46 5.88
CA PRO A 63 -39.68 -38.79 4.84
C PRO A 63 -39.00 -37.49 5.29
N TRP A 64 -39.63 -36.72 6.16
CA TRP A 64 -39.06 -35.46 6.67
C TRP A 64 -37.82 -35.72 7.52
N VAL A 65 -37.89 -36.73 8.39
CA VAL A 65 -36.76 -37.14 9.23
C VAL A 65 -35.61 -37.67 8.37
N ARG A 66 -35.91 -38.45 7.31
CA ARG A 66 -34.90 -38.87 6.33
C ARG A 66 -34.22 -37.69 5.64
N PHE A 67 -34.97 -36.70 5.20
CA PHE A 67 -34.42 -35.52 4.53
C PHE A 67 -33.51 -34.73 5.45
N PHE A 68 -33.92 -34.44 6.68
CA PHE A 68 -33.10 -33.71 7.65
C PHE A 68 -31.85 -34.50 8.06
N ASN A 69 -31.92 -35.82 8.19
CA ASN A 69 -30.74 -36.66 8.42
C ASN A 69 -29.80 -36.66 7.20
N GLY A 70 -30.35 -36.67 5.97
CA GLY A 70 -29.59 -36.51 4.73
C GLY A 70 -28.87 -35.16 4.64
N LEU A 71 -29.56 -34.09 5.03
CA LEU A 71 -29.00 -32.75 5.12
C LEU A 71 -27.89 -32.66 6.17
N TYR A 72 -28.15 -33.17 7.37
CA TYR A 72 -27.16 -33.25 8.44
C TYR A 72 -25.92 -34.04 7.99
N TYR A 73 -26.09 -35.23 7.41
CA TYR A 73 -25.01 -36.03 6.88
C TYR A 73 -24.20 -35.30 5.80
N SER A 74 -24.89 -34.57 4.91
CA SER A 74 -24.23 -33.78 3.88
C SER A 74 -23.44 -32.61 4.48
N ILE A 75 -23.98 -31.89 5.47
CA ILE A 75 -23.27 -30.80 6.14
C ILE A 75 -22.00 -31.32 6.80
N ILE A 76 -22.08 -32.33 7.66
CA ILE A 76 -20.91 -32.86 8.40
C ILE A 76 -19.85 -33.48 7.48
N THR A 77 -20.26 -33.96 6.30
CA THR A 77 -19.35 -34.45 5.25
C THR A 77 -18.66 -33.28 4.54
N ALA A 78 -19.42 -32.25 4.15
CA ALA A 78 -18.89 -31.05 3.50
C ALA A 78 -17.95 -30.24 4.40
N THR A 79 -18.20 -30.20 5.71
CA THR A 79 -17.36 -29.52 6.71
C THR A 79 -16.23 -30.40 7.23
N SER A 80 -16.06 -31.62 6.71
CA SER A 80 -15.07 -32.61 7.16
C SER A 80 -15.16 -32.98 8.66
N THR A 81 -16.31 -32.76 9.29
CA THR A 81 -16.53 -33.04 10.71
C THR A 81 -16.76 -34.53 10.95
N GLY A 82 -17.68 -35.14 10.19
CA GLY A 82 -17.93 -36.59 10.17
C GLY A 82 -18.01 -37.27 11.54
N TYR A 83 -19.05 -37.02 12.34
CA TYR A 83 -19.23 -37.60 13.68
C TYR A 83 -19.28 -39.14 13.72
N GLY A 84 -19.59 -39.79 12.60
CA GLY A 84 -19.58 -41.26 12.46
C GLY A 84 -20.87 -41.97 12.87
N ASP A 85 -21.89 -41.21 13.28
CA ASP A 85 -23.25 -41.67 13.54
C ASP A 85 -23.99 -42.12 12.26
N ILE A 86 -23.73 -41.44 11.15
CA ILE A 86 -24.20 -41.81 9.82
C ILE A 86 -22.99 -42.11 8.93
N THR A 87 -22.98 -43.29 8.31
CA THR A 87 -21.88 -43.78 7.49
C THR A 87 -22.34 -44.16 6.09
N PRO A 88 -21.53 -43.91 5.04
CA PRO A 88 -21.92 -44.24 3.68
C PRO A 88 -21.83 -45.76 3.43
N ARG A 89 -22.79 -46.31 2.68
CA ARG A 89 -22.86 -47.73 2.28
C ARG A 89 -23.05 -47.86 0.77
N GLY A 90 -22.49 -48.91 0.16
CA GLY A 90 -22.64 -49.12 -1.29
C GLY A 90 -22.20 -47.90 -2.13
N PHE A 91 -23.05 -47.49 -3.09
CA PHE A 91 -22.76 -46.35 -3.97
C PHE A 91 -22.72 -44.98 -3.26
N SER A 92 -23.34 -44.81 -2.10
CA SER A 92 -23.20 -43.56 -1.34
C SER A 92 -21.76 -43.29 -0.87
N LYS A 93 -20.88 -44.31 -0.86
CA LYS A 93 -19.43 -44.11 -0.63
C LYS A 93 -18.80 -43.24 -1.72
N ALA A 94 -19.08 -43.54 -2.98
CA ALA A 94 -18.58 -42.75 -4.10
C ALA A 94 -19.16 -41.32 -4.06
N LEU A 95 -20.45 -41.19 -3.74
CA LEU A 95 -21.10 -39.89 -3.61
C LEU A 95 -20.48 -39.06 -2.47
N ALA A 96 -20.22 -39.65 -1.31
CA ALA A 96 -19.55 -39.01 -0.19
C ALA A 96 -18.11 -38.59 -0.53
N SER A 97 -17.35 -39.44 -1.23
CA SER A 97 -16.01 -39.08 -1.70
C SER A 97 -16.03 -37.88 -2.65
N ILE A 98 -16.93 -37.88 -3.63
CA ILE A 98 -17.09 -36.76 -4.59
C ILE A 98 -17.52 -35.49 -3.85
N GLN A 99 -18.44 -35.61 -2.89
CA GLN A 99 -18.87 -34.49 -2.07
C GLN A 99 -17.71 -33.88 -1.29
N SER A 100 -16.95 -34.69 -0.56
CA SER A 100 -15.85 -34.20 0.28
C SER A 100 -14.81 -33.47 -0.56
N ILE A 101 -14.43 -34.02 -1.72
CA ILE A 101 -13.48 -33.37 -2.63
C ILE A 101 -14.04 -32.03 -3.13
N SER A 102 -15.29 -32.02 -3.59
CA SER A 102 -15.89 -30.83 -4.22
C SER A 102 -16.17 -29.72 -3.19
N ALA A 103 -16.70 -30.06 -2.03
CA ALA A 103 -16.97 -29.14 -0.95
C ALA A 103 -15.68 -28.54 -0.37
N LEU A 104 -14.66 -29.38 -0.14
CA LEU A 104 -13.35 -28.92 0.31
C LEU A 104 -12.71 -27.98 -0.71
N PHE A 105 -12.81 -28.30 -1.99
CA PHE A 105 -12.28 -27.45 -3.06
C PHE A 105 -12.94 -26.07 -3.11
N VAL A 106 -14.28 -26.00 -3.08
CA VAL A 106 -15.01 -24.71 -3.06
C VAL A 106 -14.68 -23.93 -1.77
N PHE A 107 -14.61 -24.61 -0.62
CA PHE A 107 -14.27 -24.00 0.66
C PHE A 107 -12.84 -23.44 0.66
N ALA A 108 -11.87 -24.17 0.10
CA ALA A 108 -10.50 -23.71 -0.06
C ALA A 108 -10.42 -22.43 -0.90
N VAL A 109 -11.11 -22.38 -2.05
CA VAL A 109 -11.16 -21.17 -2.88
C VAL A 109 -11.78 -19.98 -2.13
N PHE A 110 -12.84 -20.21 -1.35
CA PHE A 110 -13.45 -19.18 -0.51
C PHE A 110 -12.46 -18.62 0.53
N VAL A 111 -11.75 -19.49 1.26
CA VAL A 111 -10.74 -19.08 2.26
C VAL A 111 -9.59 -18.34 1.58
N THR A 112 -9.05 -18.85 0.48
CA THR A 112 -7.97 -18.17 -0.27
C THR A 112 -8.39 -16.78 -0.73
N LYS A 113 -9.63 -16.63 -1.23
CA LYS A 113 -10.15 -15.31 -1.64
C LYS A 113 -10.34 -14.35 -0.46
N LEU A 114 -10.74 -14.85 0.70
CA LEU A 114 -10.86 -14.04 1.92
C LEU A 114 -9.49 -13.56 2.38
N VAL A 115 -8.48 -14.43 2.37
CA VAL A 115 -7.10 -14.07 2.73
C VAL A 115 -6.53 -13.06 1.73
N ALA A 116 -6.72 -13.27 0.42
CA ALA A 116 -6.23 -12.37 -0.62
C ALA A 116 -6.80 -10.95 -0.48
N HIS A 117 -8.09 -10.82 -0.17
CA HIS A 117 -8.68 -9.50 0.06
C HIS A 117 -8.14 -8.81 1.32
N ARG A 118 -7.88 -9.56 2.39
CA ARG A 118 -7.20 -8.99 3.58
C ARG A 118 -5.78 -8.54 3.26
N GLN A 119 -5.07 -9.27 2.39
CA GLN A 119 -3.74 -8.89 1.92
C GLN A 119 -3.78 -7.60 1.08
N GLU A 120 -4.75 -7.48 0.18
CA GLU A 120 -4.96 -6.27 -0.62
C GLU A 120 -5.28 -5.03 0.25
N VAL A 121 -6.20 -5.18 1.22
CA VAL A 121 -6.52 -4.12 2.18
C VAL A 121 -5.29 -3.73 3.02
N ALA A 122 -4.52 -4.71 3.51
CA ALA A 122 -3.31 -4.45 4.28
C ALA A 122 -2.24 -3.72 3.44
N LEU A 123 -2.07 -4.11 2.17
CA LEU A 123 -1.17 -3.43 1.24
C LEU A 123 -1.56 -1.97 1.05
N HIS A 124 -2.85 -1.69 0.82
CA HIS A 124 -3.32 -0.31 0.70
C HIS A 124 -3.13 0.53 1.98
N GLN A 125 -3.25 -0.09 3.14
CA GLN A 125 -2.97 0.58 4.43
C GLN A 125 -1.49 0.88 4.61
N VAL A 126 -0.60 -0.06 4.25
CA VAL A 126 0.85 0.14 4.31
C VAL A 126 1.27 1.29 3.40
N HIS A 127 0.81 1.31 2.15
CA HIS A 127 1.11 2.42 1.23
C HIS A 127 0.65 3.77 1.79
N ARG A 128 -0.54 3.83 2.43
CA ARG A 128 -1.02 5.05 3.07
C ARG A 128 -0.11 5.51 4.21
N LEU A 129 0.28 4.59 5.09
CA LEU A 129 1.17 4.90 6.22
C LEU A 129 2.53 5.39 5.72
N THR A 130 3.13 4.69 4.75
CA THR A 130 4.41 5.10 4.16
C THR A 130 4.33 6.49 3.54
N PHE A 131 3.24 6.81 2.85
CA PHE A 131 3.03 8.15 2.30
C PHE A 131 2.98 9.24 3.39
N GLU A 132 2.23 9.01 4.47
CA GLU A 132 2.17 9.94 5.61
C GLU A 132 3.53 10.09 6.29
N ASP A 133 4.26 8.99 6.46
CA ASP A 133 5.58 8.98 7.07
C ASP A 133 6.59 9.77 6.23
N VAL A 134 6.63 9.59 4.90
CA VAL A 134 7.51 10.36 4.00
C VAL A 134 7.16 11.85 4.08
N PHE A 135 5.88 12.21 4.07
CA PHE A 135 5.44 13.61 4.20
C PHE A 135 5.89 14.23 5.52
N HIS A 136 5.69 13.51 6.63
CA HIS A 136 6.13 13.96 7.95
C HIS A 136 7.65 14.07 8.03
N ASN A 137 8.39 13.09 7.49
CA ASN A 137 9.85 13.06 7.48
C ASN A 137 10.45 14.24 6.71
N ILE A 138 9.90 14.57 5.53
CA ILE A 138 10.34 15.73 4.75
C ILE A 138 10.12 17.02 5.55
N ARG A 139 8.92 17.22 6.10
CA ARG A 139 8.59 18.47 6.80
C ARG A 139 9.39 18.63 8.09
N GLU A 140 9.51 17.56 8.87
CA GLU A 140 10.26 17.55 10.13
C GLU A 140 11.76 17.69 9.87
N GLY A 141 12.30 16.97 8.88
CA GLY A 141 13.70 17.10 8.48
C GLY A 141 14.05 18.51 8.02
N LEU A 142 13.19 19.16 7.21
CA LEU A 142 13.37 20.56 6.83
C LEU A 142 13.26 21.52 8.03
N PHE A 143 12.48 21.18 9.06
CA PHE A 143 12.42 21.96 10.29
C PHE A 143 13.70 21.83 11.13
N ILE A 144 14.25 20.62 11.25
CA ILE A 144 15.52 20.37 11.94
C ILE A 144 16.66 21.13 11.25
N ILE A 145 16.75 21.03 9.92
CA ILE A 145 17.73 21.77 9.11
C ILE A 145 17.64 23.28 9.35
N ARG A 146 16.42 23.84 9.42
CA ARG A 146 16.25 25.26 9.75
C ARG A 146 16.78 25.57 11.15
N LYS A 147 16.53 24.71 12.13
CA LYS A 147 17.06 24.88 13.49
C LYS A 147 18.59 24.83 13.52
N ASP A 148 19.22 24.01 12.69
CA ASP A 148 20.68 24.00 12.55
C ASP A 148 21.18 25.34 11.99
N PHE A 149 20.51 25.88 10.96
CA PHE A 149 20.81 27.23 10.45
C PHE A 149 20.59 28.32 11.51
N ASP A 150 19.56 28.21 12.35
CA ASP A 150 19.33 29.15 13.46
C ASP A 150 20.51 29.16 14.44
N GLY A 151 21.01 27.98 14.81
CA GLY A 151 22.16 27.83 15.68
C GLY A 151 23.43 28.44 15.07
N LEU A 152 23.65 28.21 13.77
CA LEU A 152 24.79 28.79 13.05
C LEU A 152 24.68 30.32 12.93
N ILE A 153 23.48 30.86 12.68
CA ILE A 153 23.21 32.30 12.68
C ILE A 153 23.53 32.91 14.05
N GLU A 154 23.11 32.26 15.14
CA GLU A 154 23.37 32.72 16.50
C GLU A 154 24.87 32.74 16.81
N ARG A 155 25.59 31.65 16.48
CA ARG A 155 27.05 31.57 16.69
C ARG A 155 27.82 32.59 15.87
N ALA A 156 27.44 32.78 14.60
CA ALA A 156 28.04 33.79 13.73
C ALA A 156 27.88 35.21 14.31
N ASN A 157 26.71 35.55 14.87
CA ASN A 157 26.47 36.87 15.47
C ASN A 157 27.17 37.07 16.82
N ASN A 158 27.32 36.02 17.62
CA ASN A 158 27.88 36.13 18.97
C ASN A 158 29.41 36.05 18.96
N HIS A 159 29.99 35.26 18.06
CA HIS A 159 31.42 34.94 18.05
C HIS A 159 32.17 35.48 16.83
N ASN A 160 31.46 35.98 15.81
CA ASN A 160 32.04 36.44 14.53
C ASN A 160 32.95 35.40 13.85
N LYS A 161 32.73 34.12 14.13
CA LYS A 161 33.44 32.99 13.53
C LYS A 161 32.57 31.74 13.59
N LEU A 162 32.82 30.82 12.66
CA LEU A 162 32.36 29.43 12.71
C LEU A 162 33.59 28.53 12.88
N ASP A 163 33.49 27.52 13.72
CA ASP A 163 34.52 26.48 13.84
C ASP A 163 34.30 25.35 12.82
N GLU A 164 35.17 24.34 12.82
CA GLU A 164 35.04 23.21 11.88
C GLU A 164 33.74 22.41 12.10
N GLU A 165 33.29 22.26 13.34
CA GLU A 165 32.04 21.54 13.65
C GLU A 165 30.81 22.28 13.08
N ASP A 166 30.85 23.62 13.12
CA ASP A 166 29.84 24.47 12.50
C ASP A 166 29.79 24.31 10.98
N TRP A 167 30.95 24.24 10.33
CA TRP A 167 31.03 24.00 8.88
C TRP A 167 30.53 22.61 8.50
N ASP A 168 30.88 21.58 9.28
CA ASP A 168 30.38 20.22 9.09
C ASP A 168 28.86 20.16 9.25
N THR A 169 28.32 20.83 10.28
CA THR A 169 26.87 20.95 10.50
C THR A 169 26.18 21.59 9.30
N LEU A 170 26.76 22.66 8.75
CA LEU A 170 26.23 23.35 7.58
C LEU A 170 26.22 22.45 6.32
N VAL A 171 27.31 21.72 6.09
CA VAL A 171 27.45 20.77 4.98
C VAL A 171 26.41 19.64 5.10
N ILE A 172 26.24 19.07 6.29
CA ILE A 172 25.23 18.02 6.56
C ILE A 172 23.82 18.56 6.32
N ALA A 173 23.52 19.76 6.81
CA ALA A 173 22.23 20.41 6.63
C ALA A 173 21.89 20.62 5.14
N TYR A 174 22.86 21.02 4.31
CA TYR A 174 22.67 21.13 2.86
C TYR A 174 22.41 19.77 2.21
N LYS A 175 23.21 18.74 2.52
CA LYS A 175 23.02 17.38 1.99
C LYS A 175 21.66 16.80 2.36
N GLN A 176 21.22 17.01 3.59
CA GLN A 176 19.92 16.55 4.05
C GLN A 176 18.79 17.30 3.33
N ALA A 177 18.91 18.61 3.15
CA ALA A 177 17.94 19.39 2.38
C ALA A 177 17.84 18.89 0.92
N GLN A 178 18.97 18.56 0.29
CA GLN A 178 19.01 17.98 -1.06
C GLN A 178 18.18 16.68 -1.13
N SER A 179 18.42 15.74 -0.21
CA SER A 179 17.69 14.46 -0.16
C SER A 179 16.19 14.68 -0.02
N LEU A 180 15.78 15.45 0.99
CA LEU A 180 14.36 15.64 1.31
C LEU A 180 13.60 16.37 0.20
N ILE A 181 14.21 17.38 -0.44
CA ILE A 181 13.58 18.13 -1.54
C ILE A 181 13.45 17.25 -2.78
N ASN A 182 14.43 16.38 -3.05
CA ASN A 182 14.42 15.50 -4.21
C ASN A 182 13.36 14.38 -4.13
N GLU A 183 12.87 14.05 -2.93
CA GLU A 183 11.79 13.08 -2.70
C GLU A 183 10.38 13.67 -2.95
N ILE A 184 10.22 15.00 -2.94
CA ILE A 184 8.90 15.64 -3.07
C ILE A 184 8.12 15.24 -4.36
N PRO A 185 8.75 15.13 -5.55
CA PRO A 185 8.05 14.71 -6.76
C PRO A 185 7.44 13.30 -6.70
N ASP A 186 7.97 12.42 -5.83
CA ASP A 186 7.52 11.02 -5.75
C ASP A 186 6.07 10.89 -5.23
N PHE A 187 5.56 11.93 -4.58
CA PHE A 187 4.15 12.04 -4.20
C PHE A 187 3.19 12.14 -5.39
N TYR A 188 3.70 12.46 -6.59
CA TYR A 188 2.91 12.69 -7.80
C TYR A 188 3.24 11.71 -8.92
N ASN A 189 4.05 10.68 -8.67
CA ASN A 189 4.38 9.69 -9.68
C ASN A 189 3.15 8.84 -10.05
N GLU A 190 2.94 8.56 -11.34
CA GLU A 190 1.73 7.88 -11.85
C GLU A 190 1.54 6.46 -11.28
N ASP A 191 2.63 5.81 -10.84
CA ASP A 191 2.57 4.52 -10.16
C ASP A 191 1.88 4.59 -8.77
N ASN A 192 1.82 5.78 -8.16
CA ASN A 192 1.25 6.06 -6.84
C ASN A 192 -0.17 6.64 -6.88
N ASN A 193 -0.96 6.36 -7.92
CA ASN A 193 -2.35 6.84 -8.14
C ASN A 193 -3.35 6.62 -6.98
N LEU A 194 -2.97 5.91 -5.92
CA LEU A 194 -3.81 5.65 -4.75
C LEU A 194 -3.82 6.80 -3.74
N TYR A 195 -2.76 7.61 -3.66
CA TYR A 195 -2.64 8.70 -2.69
C TYR A 195 -1.88 9.89 -3.29
N THR A 196 -2.62 10.91 -3.71
CA THR A 196 -2.05 12.23 -4.04
C THR A 196 -2.10 13.13 -2.81
N LEU A 197 -1.14 14.06 -2.67
CA LEU A 197 -1.19 15.08 -1.63
C LEU A 197 -2.50 15.88 -1.74
N ASP A 198 -3.14 16.19 -0.61
CA ASP A 198 -4.21 17.18 -0.59
C ASP A 198 -3.64 18.61 -0.70
N ALA A 199 -4.48 19.57 -1.09
CA ALA A 199 -4.06 20.96 -1.30
C ALA A 199 -3.40 21.61 -0.07
N ARG A 200 -3.81 21.22 1.14
CA ARG A 200 -3.24 21.78 2.39
C ARG A 200 -1.86 21.20 2.67
N ARG A 201 -1.70 19.89 2.48
CA ARG A 201 -0.41 19.20 2.66
C ARG A 201 0.61 19.69 1.65
N GLU A 202 0.20 19.88 0.40
CA GLU A 202 1.10 20.47 -0.58
C GLU A 202 1.51 21.89 -0.17
N GLN A 203 0.57 22.75 0.26
CA GLN A 203 0.89 24.07 0.77
C GLN A 203 1.90 24.02 1.93
N LEU A 204 1.76 23.06 2.85
CA LEU A 204 2.71 22.87 3.96
C LEU A 204 4.11 22.48 3.46
N LEU A 205 4.22 21.69 2.40
CA LEU A 205 5.52 21.41 1.77
C LEU A 205 6.09 22.66 1.10
N HIS A 206 5.26 23.43 0.37
CA HIS A 206 5.70 24.68 -0.24
C HIS A 206 6.29 25.62 0.82
N GLU A 207 5.56 25.83 1.92
CA GLU A 207 6.02 26.66 3.03
C GLU A 207 7.28 26.10 3.71
N ALA A 208 7.43 24.77 3.79
CA ALA A 208 8.61 24.16 4.38
C ALA A 208 9.86 24.42 3.52
N VAL A 209 9.78 24.19 2.21
CA VAL A 209 10.88 24.44 1.28
C VAL A 209 11.21 25.92 1.21
N HIS A 210 10.21 26.79 1.02
CA HIS A 210 10.40 28.23 0.95
C HIS A 210 11.06 28.78 2.23
N ARG A 211 10.55 28.42 3.42
CA ARG A 211 11.15 28.87 4.69
C ARG A 211 12.59 28.40 4.86
N THR A 212 12.91 27.19 4.40
CA THR A 212 14.28 26.68 4.47
C THR A 212 15.23 27.48 3.56
N LEU A 213 14.84 27.76 2.32
CA LEU A 213 15.62 28.61 1.41
C LEU A 213 15.74 30.05 1.91
N HIS A 214 14.67 30.59 2.48
CA HIS A 214 14.70 31.91 3.11
C HIS A 214 15.69 31.94 4.29
N ARG A 215 15.74 30.87 5.09
CA ARG A 215 16.68 30.79 6.22
C ARG A 215 18.13 30.67 5.77
N ILE A 216 18.41 29.95 4.69
CA ILE A 216 19.73 29.93 4.04
C ILE A 216 20.14 31.34 3.62
N ASN A 217 19.24 32.11 3.00
CA ASN A 217 19.53 33.51 2.65
C ASN A 217 19.90 34.34 3.89
N ILE A 218 19.15 34.21 4.99
CA ILE A 218 19.48 34.93 6.24
C ILE A 218 20.85 34.49 6.80
N LEU A 219 21.15 33.19 6.76
CA LEU A 219 22.44 32.66 7.20
C LEU A 219 23.58 33.29 6.40
N LEU A 220 23.53 33.21 5.07
CA LEU A 220 24.57 33.79 4.20
C LEU A 220 24.73 35.31 4.37
N ASP A 221 23.63 36.03 4.61
CA ASP A 221 23.69 37.47 4.96
C ASP A 221 24.41 37.68 6.29
N THR A 222 24.14 36.83 7.28
CA THR A 222 24.75 36.91 8.60
C THR A 222 26.25 36.61 8.54
N LEU A 223 26.65 35.57 7.79
CA LEU A 223 28.07 35.25 7.59
C LEU A 223 28.79 36.43 6.92
N SER A 224 28.20 36.98 5.85
CA SER A 224 28.80 38.10 5.12
C SER A 224 28.92 39.37 5.98
N ARG A 225 27.90 39.70 6.79
CA ARG A 225 27.92 40.87 7.68
C ARG A 225 28.96 40.75 8.80
N ASN A 226 29.21 39.54 9.30
CA ASN A 226 30.20 39.28 10.33
C ASN A 226 31.61 39.02 9.75
N ASN A 227 31.83 39.29 8.46
CA ASN A 227 33.10 39.07 7.75
C ASN A 227 33.61 37.62 7.83
N ILE A 228 32.71 36.65 7.92
CA ILE A 228 33.04 35.22 7.87
C ILE A 228 33.15 34.83 6.40
N GLN A 229 34.33 34.34 5.99
CA GLN A 229 34.65 34.01 4.59
C GLN A 229 34.04 32.67 4.15
N TRP A 230 32.71 32.61 4.10
CA TRP A 230 31.96 31.42 3.73
C TRP A 230 32.20 30.97 2.28
N GLN A 231 32.66 31.89 1.43
CA GLN A 231 33.04 31.63 0.04
C GLN A 231 34.30 30.78 -0.08
N GLU A 232 35.21 30.86 0.89
CA GLU A 232 36.50 30.16 0.85
C GLU A 232 36.38 28.70 1.31
N HIS A 233 35.21 28.31 1.82
CA HIS A 233 34.97 26.95 2.28
C HIS A 233 34.41 26.07 1.15
N ASP A 234 35.32 25.52 0.32
CA ASP A 234 35.02 24.78 -0.92
C ASP A 234 33.88 23.75 -0.77
N ILE A 235 33.94 22.89 0.26
CA ILE A 235 32.95 21.81 0.45
C ILE A 235 31.54 22.38 0.72
N SER A 236 31.44 23.43 1.53
CA SER A 236 30.17 24.07 1.87
C SER A 236 29.57 24.75 0.64
N MET A 237 30.42 25.42 -0.15
CA MET A 237 30.03 26.05 -1.41
C MET A 237 29.54 25.03 -2.45
N GLU A 238 30.22 23.90 -2.59
CA GLU A 238 29.83 22.83 -3.50
C GLU A 238 28.45 22.25 -3.14
N GLU A 239 28.21 21.96 -1.86
CA GLU A 239 26.95 21.41 -1.39
C GLU A 239 25.80 22.42 -1.45
N LEU A 240 26.08 23.70 -1.18
CA LEU A 240 25.10 24.77 -1.37
C LEU A 240 24.71 24.90 -2.85
N ALA A 241 25.69 24.92 -3.76
CA ALA A 241 25.43 24.98 -5.19
C ALA A 241 24.62 23.77 -5.68
N THR A 242 24.93 22.58 -5.16
CA THR A 242 24.19 21.35 -5.47
C THR A 242 22.75 21.42 -4.96
N LEU A 243 22.52 21.92 -3.74
CA LEU A 243 21.18 22.17 -3.21
C LEU A 243 20.37 23.12 -4.10
N ILE A 244 20.97 24.21 -4.56
CA ILE A 244 20.31 25.14 -5.46
C ILE A 244 19.93 24.49 -6.79
N ARG A 245 20.79 23.64 -7.36
CA ARG A 245 20.47 22.86 -8.58
C ARG A 245 19.33 21.84 -8.33
N VAL A 246 19.30 21.20 -7.17
CA VAL A 246 18.22 20.27 -6.80
C VAL A 246 16.89 21.02 -6.76
N VAL A 247 16.83 22.17 -6.10
CA VAL A 247 15.62 23.02 -6.06
C VAL A 247 15.21 23.43 -7.47
N GLU A 248 16.14 23.94 -8.28
CA GLU A 248 15.89 24.36 -9.66
C GLU A 248 15.33 23.24 -10.54
N LYS A 249 15.81 22.01 -10.36
CA LYS A 249 15.35 20.84 -11.13
C LYS A 249 14.02 20.29 -10.62
N THR A 250 13.80 20.31 -9.31
CA THR A 250 12.66 19.65 -8.66
C THR A 250 11.42 20.53 -8.65
N THR A 251 11.55 21.85 -8.42
CA THR A 251 10.41 22.77 -8.33
C THR A 251 9.55 22.80 -9.60
N PRO A 252 10.09 22.85 -10.84
CA PRO A 252 9.28 22.81 -12.06
C PRO A 252 8.55 21.47 -12.25
N LYS A 253 9.21 20.35 -11.95
CA LYS A 253 8.59 19.03 -12.03
C LYS A 253 7.43 18.90 -11.04
N TRP A 254 7.63 19.37 -9.82
CA TRP A 254 6.57 19.41 -8.82
C TRP A 254 5.41 20.30 -9.30
N GLN A 255 5.69 21.46 -9.89
CA GLN A 255 4.67 22.34 -10.43
C GLN A 255 3.86 21.70 -11.58
N GLU A 256 4.52 20.98 -12.48
CA GLU A 256 3.86 20.28 -13.60
C GLU A 256 2.96 19.14 -13.12
N SER A 257 3.40 18.39 -12.10
CA SER A 257 2.66 17.26 -11.56
C SER A 257 1.59 17.66 -10.53
N SER A 258 1.64 18.89 -10.01
CA SER A 258 0.67 19.39 -9.05
C SER A 258 -0.71 19.59 -9.71
N PRO A 259 -1.79 18.97 -9.18
CA PRO A 259 -3.13 19.23 -9.66
C PRO A 259 -3.67 20.60 -9.17
N TYR A 260 -2.94 21.30 -8.31
CA TYR A 260 -3.39 22.50 -7.63
C TYR A 260 -2.83 23.77 -8.29
N HIS A 261 -3.68 24.79 -8.44
CA HIS A 261 -3.31 26.05 -9.09
C HIS A 261 -2.58 27.03 -8.13
N GLN A 262 -1.57 26.56 -7.38
CA GLN A 262 -0.78 27.39 -6.45
C GLN A 262 0.47 27.99 -7.10
N LYS A 263 0.31 28.70 -8.23
CA LYS A 263 1.46 29.24 -8.98
C LYS A 263 2.34 30.18 -8.16
N GLU A 264 1.76 30.97 -7.26
CA GLU A 264 2.49 31.92 -6.39
C GLU A 264 3.50 31.20 -5.49
N ALA A 265 3.13 30.06 -4.89
CA ALA A 265 4.00 29.32 -3.98
C ALA A 265 5.27 28.79 -4.66
N PHE A 266 5.17 28.35 -5.92
CA PHE A 266 6.32 27.92 -6.71
C PHE A 266 7.22 29.11 -7.10
N ILE A 267 6.63 30.27 -7.39
CA ILE A 267 7.37 31.51 -7.68
C ILE A 267 8.19 31.92 -6.46
N ASP A 268 7.60 31.93 -5.27
CA ASP A 268 8.31 32.30 -4.03
C ASP A 268 9.54 31.40 -3.77
N ILE A 269 9.42 30.10 -4.03
CA ILE A 269 10.54 29.15 -3.92
C ILE A 269 11.65 29.50 -4.92
N LEU A 270 11.29 29.75 -6.18
CA LEU A 270 12.25 30.08 -7.23
C LEU A 270 12.92 31.44 -6.98
N GLU A 271 12.19 32.44 -6.47
CA GLU A 271 12.77 33.73 -6.08
C GLU A 271 13.73 33.60 -4.90
N ALA A 272 13.37 32.81 -3.88
CA ALA A 272 14.25 32.54 -2.75
C ALA A 272 15.52 31.80 -3.18
N LYS A 273 15.39 30.84 -4.10
CA LYS A 273 16.51 30.15 -4.76
C LYS A 273 17.40 31.14 -5.50
N GLU A 274 16.82 32.04 -6.30
CA GLU A 274 17.57 32.98 -7.16
C GLU A 274 18.44 33.93 -6.33
N LYS A 275 17.95 34.37 -5.17
CA LYS A 275 18.73 35.17 -4.22
C LYS A 275 19.99 34.45 -3.74
N VAL A 276 19.92 33.14 -3.51
CA VAL A 276 21.08 32.34 -3.15
C VAL A 276 22.02 32.16 -4.35
N ALA A 277 21.46 31.84 -5.52
CA ALA A 277 22.23 31.62 -6.74
C ALA A 277 23.05 32.87 -7.14
N MET A 278 22.46 34.07 -7.05
CA MET A 278 23.16 35.33 -7.32
C MET A 278 24.35 35.54 -6.37
N ARG A 279 24.25 35.12 -5.10
CA ARG A 279 25.36 35.23 -4.15
C ARG A 279 26.51 34.30 -4.50
N ILE A 280 26.20 33.06 -4.90
CA ILE A 280 27.20 32.10 -5.36
C ILE A 280 27.91 32.63 -6.62
N ALA A 281 27.16 33.20 -7.56
CA ALA A 281 27.71 33.75 -8.80
C ALA A 281 28.64 34.95 -8.55
N ASN A 282 28.33 35.81 -7.58
CA ASN A 282 29.15 36.97 -7.22
C ASN A 282 30.46 36.60 -6.49
N THR A 283 30.68 35.32 -6.22
CA THR A 283 31.83 34.80 -5.46
C THR A 283 32.79 33.96 -6.30
N LEU A 284 32.43 33.69 -7.57
CA LEU A 284 33.26 33.05 -8.60
C LEU A 284 33.89 34.11 -9.51
#